data_AF-A0A979FQ56-F1
#
_entry.id   AF-A0A979FQ56-F1
#
_cell.length_a   1.000
_cell.length_b   1.000
_cell.length_c   1.000
_cell.angle_alpha   90.00
_cell.angle_beta   90.00
_cell.angle_gamma   90.00
#
_symmetry.space_group_name_H-M   'P 1'
#
loop_
_entity.id
_entity.type
_entity.pdbx_description
1 polymer ?
#
loop_
_entity_poly.entity_id
_entity_poly.type
_entity_poly.pdbx_seq_one_letter_code
_entity_poly.pdbx_strand_id
1 'polypeptide(L)'
;MNMTTLSVNANSSRLTSSRDDGPRIPCLSERWWGGGGGDMRYHKGGLSALASLPSHLFDREGLLLLRERSDSFFRRAEVSCERWCRLRGNLLFYLKSRDHWSEACGVIVLEHCKVTVEDSAPHAFTIVWGGGGGGQVCEAASQADRDAWVTTITRCAPAALTAQLASLQEAVDSKKAFLDARIASASKAGTNIHSSSSGRLELSLSCDNLPCVGASLPPVACAVVQLMPRDHHTWNTCHTTEVIKSSNPDFLSTVVLGGEKDGGAATGAVDAACRVRIVVRRMLEPLSCTSTVIGSASVSSLAVHNNFT
;
A
#
# COMPACT_ATOMS: atom_id res chain seq x y z
N MET A 1 -33.98 4.41 31.83
CA MET A 1 -32.92 4.81 30.89
C MET A 1 -32.83 3.68 29.87
N ASN A 2 -33.50 3.81 28.73
CA ASN A 2 -33.50 2.77 27.70
C ASN A 2 -32.22 2.94 26.86
N MET A 3 -31.30 1.99 26.90
CA MET A 3 -30.11 1.97 26.03
C MET A 3 -30.50 1.39 24.67
N THR A 4 -30.24 2.13 23.58
CA THR A 4 -30.34 1.56 22.22
C THR A 4 -29.02 0.92 21.85
N THR A 5 -29.01 -0.40 21.67
CA THR A 5 -27.83 -1.17 21.23
C THR A 5 -27.76 -1.20 19.71
N LEU A 6 -26.68 -0.66 19.13
CA LEU A 6 -26.39 -0.80 17.70
C LEU A 6 -25.41 -1.98 17.51
N SER A 7 -25.94 -3.15 17.13
CA SER A 7 -25.14 -4.35 16.91
C SER A 7 -24.51 -4.36 15.51
N VAL A 8 -23.19 -4.57 15.42
CA VAL A 8 -22.46 -4.74 14.15
C VAL A 8 -22.12 -6.22 13.97
N ASN A 9 -22.68 -6.89 12.95
CA ASN A 9 -22.39 -8.29 12.66
C ASN A 9 -21.31 -8.41 11.56
N ALA A 10 -20.18 -9.07 11.87
CA ALA A 10 -18.94 -9.06 11.08
C ALA A 10 -18.70 -10.32 10.22
N ASN A 11 -19.75 -10.95 9.69
CA ASN A 11 -19.60 -12.16 8.87
C ASN A 11 -19.75 -11.89 7.36
N SER A 12 -18.63 -11.63 6.67
CA SER A 12 -18.45 -12.08 5.28
C SER A 12 -16.97 -12.12 4.88
N SER A 13 -16.61 -13.19 4.16
CA SER A 13 -15.35 -13.51 3.44
C SER A 13 -14.25 -14.30 4.20
N ARG A 14 -14.15 -15.59 3.82
CA ARG A 14 -13.03 -16.53 4.07
C ARG A 14 -11.91 -16.29 3.06
N LEU A 15 -10.66 -16.56 3.45
CA LEU A 15 -9.65 -17.33 2.70
C LEU A 15 -8.54 -17.79 3.67
N THR A 16 -7.97 -18.97 3.41
CA THR A 16 -7.18 -19.85 4.30
C THR A 16 -5.66 -19.60 4.24
N SER A 17 -4.91 -19.94 5.30
CA SER A 17 -3.44 -19.90 5.34
C SER A 17 -2.82 -21.28 5.65
N SER A 18 -1.55 -21.48 5.28
CA SER A 18 -0.68 -22.57 5.77
C SER A 18 0.74 -22.05 6.06
N ARG A 19 1.37 -22.63 7.09
CA ARG A 19 2.62 -22.23 7.78
C ARG A 19 3.82 -23.18 7.47
N ASP A 20 4.96 -22.81 8.08
CA ASP A 20 6.14 -23.60 8.53
C ASP A 20 7.36 -23.59 7.60
N ASP A 21 8.64 -23.61 8.03
CA ASP A 21 9.42 -23.25 9.25
C ASP A 21 10.92 -23.25 8.81
N GLY A 22 11.88 -22.71 9.60
CA GLY A 22 13.32 -22.43 9.25
C GLY A 22 14.26 -23.65 8.98
N PRO A 23 15.64 -23.60 9.03
CA PRO A 23 16.59 -22.58 9.57
C PRO A 23 17.98 -22.32 8.84
N ARG A 24 18.73 -21.29 9.33
CA ARG A 24 20.22 -20.97 9.49
C ARG A 24 21.38 -21.29 8.46
N ILE A 25 22.12 -20.20 8.05
CA ILE A 25 23.61 -19.84 8.01
C ILE A 25 24.67 -20.94 7.61
N PRO A 26 25.87 -20.74 6.93
CA PRO A 26 26.74 -19.55 6.61
C PRO A 26 27.46 -19.41 5.20
N CYS A 27 28.06 -18.22 4.96
CA CYS A 27 29.37 -17.86 4.34
C CYS A 27 29.75 -17.91 2.81
N LEU A 28 30.49 -16.83 2.42
CA LEU A 28 31.52 -16.63 1.35
C LEU A 28 31.07 -16.44 -0.13
N SER A 29 31.64 -15.59 -0.98
CA SER A 29 32.69 -14.54 -0.93
C SER A 29 32.48 -13.53 -2.09
N GLU A 30 32.99 -12.31 -1.88
CA GLU A 30 33.55 -11.22 -2.73
C GLU A 30 33.58 -11.39 -4.27
N ARG A 31 33.57 -10.36 -5.15
CA ARG A 31 33.51 -8.88 -5.19
C ARG A 31 33.62 -8.56 -6.68
N TRP A 32 32.70 -7.83 -7.32
CA TRP A 32 32.95 -6.92 -8.46
C TRP A 32 31.72 -6.00 -8.60
N TRP A 33 31.85 -4.73 -8.19
CA TRP A 33 30.84 -3.67 -8.40
C TRP A 33 31.57 -2.41 -8.86
N GLY A 34 31.23 -1.93 -10.06
CA GLY A 34 31.80 -0.73 -10.68
C GLY A 34 31.41 0.53 -9.90
N GLY A 35 32.39 1.41 -9.69
CA GLY A 35 32.30 2.55 -8.80
C GLY A 35 31.39 3.69 -9.26
N GLY A 36 30.97 4.48 -8.27
CA GLY A 36 30.43 5.82 -8.45
C GLY A 36 29.09 6.07 -7.74
N GLY A 37 29.13 6.32 -6.43
CA GLY A 37 28.03 6.95 -5.67
C GLY A 37 27.08 6.02 -4.93
N GLY A 38 27.35 5.79 -3.63
CA GLY A 38 26.45 5.10 -2.69
C GLY A 38 26.60 3.57 -2.68
N ASP A 39 27.41 3.05 -1.76
CA ASP A 39 27.61 1.59 -1.55
C ASP A 39 26.33 0.95 -0.96
N MET A 40 25.33 0.68 -1.81
CA MET A 40 24.24 -0.23 -1.48
C MET A 40 24.78 -1.66 -1.55
N ARG A 41 25.20 -2.19 -0.39
CA ARG A 41 25.63 -3.59 -0.26
C ARG A 41 24.43 -4.52 -0.28
N TYR A 42 24.06 -5.00 -1.46
CA TYR A 42 23.03 -6.02 -1.57
C TYR A 42 23.53 -7.38 -1.04
N HIS A 43 22.69 -8.03 -0.22
CA HIS A 43 23.01 -9.34 0.35
C HIS A 43 22.95 -10.44 -0.73
N LYS A 44 24.10 -11.01 -1.10
CA LYS A 44 24.23 -12.06 -2.15
C LYS A 44 23.25 -13.24 -1.94
N GLY A 45 23.08 -13.69 -0.71
CA GLY A 45 22.12 -14.76 -0.38
C GLY A 45 20.66 -14.35 -0.58
N GLY A 46 20.35 -13.07 -0.35
CA GLY A 46 19.00 -12.53 -0.58
C GLY A 46 18.70 -12.40 -2.06
N LEU A 47 19.65 -11.87 -2.85
CA LEU A 47 19.50 -11.72 -4.29
C LEU A 47 19.40 -13.06 -5.02
N SER A 48 20.20 -14.06 -4.64
CA SER A 48 20.09 -15.41 -5.20
C SER A 48 18.74 -16.05 -4.87
N ALA A 49 18.27 -15.94 -3.63
CA ALA A 49 16.93 -16.43 -3.25
C ALA A 49 15.82 -15.74 -4.04
N LEU A 50 15.91 -14.42 -4.24
CA LEU A 50 14.96 -13.66 -5.08
C LEU A 50 14.99 -14.14 -6.54
N ALA A 51 16.18 -14.40 -7.08
CA ALA A 51 16.36 -14.88 -8.44
C ALA A 51 15.84 -16.31 -8.66
N SER A 52 15.65 -17.09 -7.59
CA SER A 52 15.14 -18.47 -7.62
C SER A 52 13.63 -18.59 -7.36
N LEU A 53 12.92 -17.47 -7.18
CA LEU A 53 11.47 -17.48 -6.94
C LEU A 53 10.69 -18.09 -8.11
N PRO A 54 9.41 -18.47 -7.92
CA PRO A 54 8.55 -18.93 -9.00
C PRO A 54 8.30 -17.86 -10.08
N SER A 55 8.15 -18.30 -11.34
CA SER A 55 7.99 -17.42 -12.53
C SER A 55 6.86 -16.39 -12.44
N HIS A 56 5.74 -16.70 -11.77
CA HIS A 56 4.61 -15.76 -11.65
C HIS A 56 4.93 -14.52 -10.79
N LEU A 57 6.06 -14.50 -10.09
CA LEU A 57 6.53 -13.37 -9.31
C LEU A 57 7.53 -12.48 -10.06
N PHE A 58 7.73 -12.72 -11.34
CA PHE A 58 8.57 -11.93 -12.23
C PHE A 58 7.70 -11.18 -13.23
N ASP A 59 8.07 -9.94 -13.52
CA ASP A 59 7.40 -9.10 -14.51
C ASP A 59 7.61 -9.63 -15.93
N ARG A 60 8.79 -10.22 -16.18
CA ARG A 60 9.18 -10.84 -17.45
C ARG A 60 10.35 -11.78 -17.28
N GLU A 61 10.37 -12.85 -18.06
CA GLU A 61 11.48 -13.80 -18.15
C GLU A 61 11.73 -14.17 -19.61
N GLY A 62 12.97 -14.51 -19.95
CA GLY A 62 13.32 -14.93 -21.31
C GLY A 62 14.81 -14.84 -21.61
N LEU A 63 15.20 -15.28 -22.80
CA LEU A 63 16.59 -15.22 -23.26
C LEU A 63 16.97 -13.81 -23.71
N LEU A 64 18.17 -13.38 -23.30
CA LEU A 64 18.82 -12.17 -23.81
C LEU A 64 20.28 -12.49 -24.12
N LEU A 65 20.79 -11.90 -25.19
CA LEU A 65 22.22 -11.85 -25.47
C LEU A 65 22.81 -10.64 -24.73
N LEU A 66 23.60 -10.88 -23.70
CA LEU A 66 24.26 -9.82 -22.94
C LEU A 66 25.68 -9.62 -23.46
N ARG A 67 26.01 -8.40 -23.89
CA ARG A 67 27.38 -8.06 -24.27
C ARG A 67 28.22 -7.84 -23.02
N GLU A 68 29.05 -8.82 -22.69
CA GLU A 68 29.91 -8.78 -21.52
C GLU A 68 31.28 -8.23 -21.89
N ARG A 69 31.79 -7.33 -21.05
CA ARG A 69 33.17 -6.86 -21.16
C ARG A 69 34.06 -7.90 -20.50
N SER A 70 34.82 -8.67 -21.28
CA SER A 70 35.70 -9.70 -20.73
C SER A 70 36.75 -9.08 -19.80
N ASP A 71 36.81 -9.50 -18.55
CA ASP A 71 37.84 -9.07 -17.59
C ASP A 71 39.10 -9.97 -17.64
N SER A 72 39.49 -10.36 -18.86
CA SER A 72 40.72 -11.12 -19.07
C SER A 72 41.86 -10.16 -19.33
N PHE A 73 42.87 -10.20 -18.45
CA PHE A 73 44.10 -9.38 -18.48
C PHE A 73 44.84 -9.33 -19.83
N PHE A 74 44.53 -10.22 -20.79
CA PHE A 74 45.24 -10.33 -22.06
C PHE A 74 44.39 -10.17 -23.34
N ARG A 75 43.05 -10.05 -23.26
CA ARG A 75 42.22 -9.73 -24.42
C ARG A 75 40.97 -8.96 -23.99
N ARG A 76 40.85 -7.70 -24.39
CA ARG A 76 39.59 -6.94 -24.34
C ARG A 76 38.71 -7.35 -25.53
N ALA A 77 38.09 -8.52 -25.44
CA ALA A 77 37.10 -8.94 -26.41
C ALA A 77 35.72 -8.78 -25.76
N GLU A 78 34.85 -7.95 -26.34
CA GLU A 78 33.45 -7.97 -25.95
C GLU A 78 32.84 -9.27 -26.48
N VAL A 79 32.37 -10.11 -25.58
CA VAL A 79 31.76 -11.39 -25.92
C VAL A 79 30.28 -11.29 -25.57
N SER A 80 29.43 -11.55 -26.56
CA SER A 80 27.99 -11.61 -26.36
C SER A 80 27.62 -13.01 -25.86
N CYS A 81 27.03 -13.08 -24.67
CA CYS A 81 26.66 -14.32 -24.00
C CYS A 81 25.14 -14.47 -23.96
N GLU A 82 24.61 -15.60 -24.43
CA GLU A 82 23.20 -15.93 -24.30
C GLU A 82 22.87 -16.36 -22.87
N ARG A 83 21.97 -15.64 -22.20
CA ARG A 83 21.60 -15.86 -20.81
C ARG A 83 20.10 -15.85 -20.62
N TRP A 84 19.61 -16.70 -19.71
CA TRP A 84 18.24 -16.57 -19.22
C TRP A 84 18.16 -15.39 -18.26
N CYS A 85 17.28 -14.44 -18.56
CA CYS A 85 17.07 -13.23 -17.79
C CYS A 85 15.70 -13.24 -17.11
N ARG A 86 15.65 -12.71 -15.88
CA ARG A 86 14.44 -12.65 -15.04
C ARG A 86 14.31 -11.26 -14.43
N LEU A 87 13.24 -10.54 -14.76
CA LEU A 87 12.98 -9.17 -14.31
C LEU A 87 11.95 -9.17 -13.18
N ARG A 88 12.28 -8.54 -12.05
CA ARG A 88 11.38 -8.32 -10.93
C ARG A 88 11.59 -6.92 -10.37
N GLY A 89 10.61 -6.03 -10.55
CA GLY A 89 10.73 -4.63 -10.18
C GLY A 89 11.96 -4.00 -10.84
N ASN A 90 12.81 -3.34 -10.06
CA ASN A 90 14.04 -2.71 -10.53
C ASN A 90 15.25 -3.66 -10.63
N LEU A 91 15.05 -4.98 -10.49
CA LEU A 91 16.13 -5.98 -10.53
C LEU A 91 16.00 -6.89 -11.75
N LEU A 92 17.00 -6.86 -12.63
CA LEU A 92 17.11 -7.77 -13.77
C LEU A 92 18.21 -8.80 -13.48
N PHE A 93 17.80 -10.00 -13.12
CA PHE A 93 18.70 -11.13 -12.90
C PHE A 93 19.10 -11.76 -14.23
N TYR A 94 20.34 -12.23 -14.35
CA TYR A 94 20.80 -13.07 -15.46
C TYR A 94 21.47 -14.33 -14.92
N LEU A 95 21.11 -15.46 -15.51
CA LEU A 95 21.57 -16.78 -15.09
C LEU A 95 22.89 -17.14 -15.79
N LYS A 96 23.58 -18.14 -15.24
CA LYS A 96 24.89 -18.56 -15.75
C LYS A 96 24.82 -19.20 -17.12
N SER A 97 23.73 -19.90 -17.42
CA SER A 97 23.43 -20.49 -18.73
C SER A 97 22.12 -19.96 -19.31
N ARG A 98 21.79 -20.44 -20.51
CA ARG A 98 20.51 -20.21 -21.18
C ARG A 98 19.32 -20.90 -20.51
N ASP A 99 19.56 -21.77 -19.52
CA ASP A 99 18.54 -22.58 -18.88
C ASP A 99 17.88 -21.84 -17.72
N HIS A 100 16.55 -21.91 -17.62
CA HIS A 100 15.78 -21.17 -16.61
C HIS A 100 15.95 -21.69 -15.17
N TRP A 101 16.52 -22.89 -14.99
CA TRP A 101 16.84 -23.49 -13.69
C TRP A 101 18.31 -23.30 -13.28
N SER A 102 19.10 -22.59 -14.08
CA SER A 102 20.51 -22.34 -13.81
C SER A 102 20.70 -21.38 -12.63
N GLU A 103 21.90 -21.38 -12.05
CA GLU A 103 22.22 -20.46 -10.95
C GLU A 103 22.25 -19.01 -11.43
N ALA A 104 21.79 -18.10 -10.58
CA ALA A 104 21.88 -16.66 -10.84
C ALA A 104 23.36 -16.27 -10.91
N CYS A 105 23.78 -15.75 -12.07
CA CYS A 105 25.14 -15.31 -12.30
C CYS A 105 25.36 -13.87 -11.80
N GLY A 106 24.35 -13.02 -11.97
CA GLY A 106 24.38 -11.65 -11.49
C GLY A 106 23.04 -10.94 -11.60
N VAL A 107 23.04 -9.67 -11.21
CA VAL A 107 21.88 -8.79 -11.25
C VAL A 107 22.28 -7.44 -11.80
N ILE A 108 21.43 -6.89 -12.66
CA ILE A 108 21.50 -5.53 -13.17
C ILE A 108 20.44 -4.72 -12.43
N VAL A 109 20.88 -3.66 -11.76
CA VAL A 109 19.98 -2.75 -11.02
C VAL A 109 19.53 -1.63 -11.97
N LEU A 110 18.22 -1.53 -12.18
CA LEU A 110 17.59 -0.63 -13.13
C LEU A 110 17.28 0.75 -12.53
N GLU A 111 17.95 1.11 -11.44
CA GLU A 111 17.80 2.43 -10.83
C GLU A 111 18.42 3.50 -11.72
N HIS A 112 17.67 4.59 -11.94
CA HIS A 112 18.09 5.71 -12.77
C HIS A 112 18.57 5.31 -14.18
N CYS A 113 18.09 4.17 -14.71
CA CYS A 113 18.44 3.72 -16.04
C CYS A 113 17.50 4.35 -17.09
N LYS A 114 18.04 4.56 -18.29
CA LYS A 114 17.30 4.88 -19.51
C LYS A 114 17.56 3.76 -20.52
N VAL A 115 16.50 3.25 -21.13
CA VAL A 115 16.61 2.25 -22.19
C VAL A 115 16.56 2.94 -23.54
N THR A 116 17.52 2.63 -24.41
CA THR A 116 17.57 3.13 -25.80
C THR A 116 17.62 1.96 -26.76
N VAL A 117 16.73 1.95 -27.76
CA VAL A 117 16.79 0.96 -28.85
C VAL A 117 17.98 1.29 -29.75
N GLU A 118 18.75 0.29 -30.15
CA GLU A 118 19.86 0.48 -31.09
C GLU A 118 19.42 0.15 -32.51
N ASP A 119 19.72 1.05 -33.45
CA ASP A 119 19.45 0.83 -34.89
C ASP A 119 20.57 0.04 -35.57
N SER A 120 21.75 -0.04 -34.95
CA SER A 120 22.95 -0.64 -35.55
C SER A 120 23.03 -2.17 -35.39
N ALA A 121 22.21 -2.77 -34.52
CA ALA A 121 22.19 -4.21 -34.28
C ALA A 121 20.75 -4.75 -34.26
N PRO A 122 20.50 -5.93 -34.85
CA PRO A 122 19.16 -6.49 -34.94
C PRO A 122 18.61 -6.74 -33.55
N HIS A 123 17.40 -6.26 -33.28
CA HIS A 123 16.67 -6.53 -32.03
C HIS A 123 17.43 -6.11 -30.74
N ALA A 124 18.38 -5.19 -30.86
CA ALA A 124 19.21 -4.74 -29.75
C ALA A 124 18.63 -3.51 -29.03
N PHE A 125 18.93 -3.43 -27.73
CA PHE A 125 18.66 -2.28 -26.89
C PHE A 125 19.75 -2.13 -25.83
N THR A 126 19.96 -0.91 -25.37
CA THR A 126 21.00 -0.59 -24.40
C THR A 126 20.39 0.05 -23.17
N ILE A 127 20.77 -0.49 -22.01
CA ILE A 127 20.43 0.05 -20.69
C ILE A 127 21.55 1.01 -20.32
N VAL A 128 21.24 2.30 -20.20
CA VAL A 128 22.19 3.38 -19.92
C VAL A 128 21.94 3.93 -18.52
N TRP A 129 22.98 4.05 -17.70
CA TRP A 129 22.90 4.68 -16.38
C TRP A 129 23.38 6.13 -16.42
N GLY A 130 22.75 7.01 -15.63
CA GLY A 130 23.24 8.37 -15.42
C GLY A 130 24.60 8.35 -14.71
N GLY A 131 25.59 9.11 -15.20
CA GLY A 131 26.88 9.31 -14.51
C GLY A 131 28.14 8.85 -15.24
N GLY A 132 28.08 8.55 -16.55
CA GLY A 132 29.27 8.26 -17.35
C GLY A 132 29.83 6.83 -17.20
N GLY A 133 29.17 5.98 -16.42
CA GLY A 133 29.34 4.52 -16.50
C GLY A 133 28.66 4.02 -17.78
N GLY A 134 29.38 3.23 -18.59
CA GLY A 134 28.89 2.72 -19.87
C GLY A 134 27.55 1.97 -19.77
N GLY A 135 26.91 1.72 -20.93
CA GLY A 135 25.65 0.99 -21.01
C GLY A 135 25.82 -0.53 -21.12
N GLN A 136 24.80 -1.28 -20.72
CA GLN A 136 24.69 -2.71 -20.97
C GLN A 136 23.89 -2.92 -22.26
N VAL A 137 24.56 -3.44 -23.29
CA VAL A 137 23.92 -3.83 -24.55
C VAL A 137 23.27 -5.20 -24.38
N CYS A 138 22.01 -5.30 -24.78
CA CYS A 138 21.18 -6.49 -24.75
C CYS A 138 20.59 -6.74 -26.13
N GLU A 139 20.54 -8.00 -26.55
CA GLU A 139 19.86 -8.41 -27.80
C GLU A 139 18.74 -9.39 -27.48
N ALA A 140 17.56 -9.19 -28.05
CA ALA A 140 16.41 -10.07 -27.90
C ALA A 140 16.25 -11.00 -29.11
N ALA A 141 15.46 -12.07 -28.96
CA ALA A 141 15.28 -13.06 -30.02
C ALA A 141 14.50 -12.55 -31.25
N SER A 142 13.72 -11.47 -31.08
CA SER A 142 12.95 -10.84 -32.15
C SER A 142 12.66 -9.38 -31.83
N GLN A 143 12.18 -8.62 -32.81
CA GLN A 143 11.75 -7.24 -32.60
C GLN A 143 10.60 -7.13 -31.58
N ALA A 144 9.61 -8.02 -31.65
CA ALA A 144 8.50 -8.05 -30.69
C ALA A 144 8.98 -8.36 -29.27
N ASP A 145 9.97 -9.26 -29.15
CA ASP A 145 10.58 -9.60 -27.86
C ASP A 145 11.37 -8.40 -27.29
N ARG A 146 12.18 -7.73 -28.14
CA ARG A 146 12.89 -6.48 -27.79
C ARG A 146 11.93 -5.43 -27.25
N ASP A 147 10.91 -5.09 -28.03
CA ASP A 147 9.99 -3.99 -27.70
C ASP A 147 9.26 -4.27 -26.38
N ALA A 148 8.95 -5.53 -26.13
CA ALA A 148 8.31 -5.93 -24.89
C ALA A 148 9.28 -5.99 -23.69
N TRP A 149 10.57 -6.31 -23.88
CA TRP A 149 11.62 -6.11 -22.86
C TRP A 149 11.80 -4.63 -22.53
N VAL A 150 11.97 -3.78 -23.54
CA VAL A 150 12.12 -2.32 -23.38
C VAL A 150 10.93 -1.73 -22.62
N THR A 151 9.70 -2.10 -23.01
CA THR A 151 8.48 -1.64 -22.35
C THR A 151 8.44 -2.07 -20.88
N THR A 152 8.78 -3.32 -20.58
CA THR A 152 8.72 -3.85 -19.20
C THR A 152 9.79 -3.21 -18.32
N ILE A 153 11.02 -3.09 -18.81
CA ILE A 153 12.13 -2.45 -18.09
C ILE A 153 11.79 -0.98 -17.82
N THR A 154 11.27 -0.26 -18.81
CA THR A 154 10.88 1.16 -18.65
C THR A 154 9.76 1.32 -17.62
N ARG A 155 8.80 0.40 -17.59
CA ARG A 155 7.70 0.41 -16.61
C ARG A 155 8.19 0.15 -15.19
N CYS A 156 9.16 -0.75 -15.02
CA CYS A 156 9.67 -1.14 -13.72
C CYS A 156 10.81 -0.24 -13.21
N ALA A 157 11.35 0.65 -14.06
CA ALA A 157 12.34 1.63 -13.66
C ALA A 157 11.74 2.64 -12.65
N PRO A 158 12.45 2.99 -11.57
CA PRO A 158 11.89 3.74 -10.43
C PRO A 158 11.25 5.07 -10.83
N ALA A 159 11.79 5.77 -11.84
CA ALA A 159 11.28 7.08 -12.27
C ALA A 159 9.79 7.05 -12.66
N ALA A 160 9.32 5.95 -13.25
CA ALA A 160 7.90 5.77 -13.58
C ALA A 160 7.05 5.62 -12.31
N LEU A 161 7.53 4.84 -11.34
CA LEU A 161 6.86 4.66 -10.05
C LEU A 161 6.87 5.95 -9.21
N THR A 162 7.96 6.72 -9.20
CA THR A 162 8.03 8.00 -8.49
C THR A 162 7.10 9.03 -9.10
N ALA A 163 7.00 9.11 -10.43
CA ALA A 163 6.07 9.99 -11.12
C ALA A 163 4.60 9.61 -10.84
N GLN A 164 4.28 8.31 -10.83
CA GLN A 164 2.96 7.83 -10.44
C GLN A 164 2.65 8.17 -8.98
N LEU A 165 3.59 7.97 -8.07
CA LEU A 165 3.43 8.30 -6.65
C LEU A 165 3.20 9.81 -6.46
N ALA A 166 3.97 10.65 -7.15
CA ALA A 166 3.78 12.11 -7.10
C ALA A 166 2.39 12.53 -7.61
N SER A 167 1.95 11.98 -8.75
CA SER A 167 0.62 12.25 -9.31
C SER A 167 -0.51 11.80 -8.38
N LEU A 168 -0.37 10.62 -7.75
CA LEU A 168 -1.34 10.12 -6.79
C LEU A 168 -1.37 10.97 -5.52
N GLN A 169 -0.21 11.39 -5.03
CA GLN A 169 -0.10 12.26 -3.86
C GLN A 169 -0.80 13.60 -4.10
N GLU A 170 -0.56 14.24 -5.25
CA GLU A 170 -1.21 15.48 -5.65
C GLU A 170 -2.75 15.31 -5.76
N ALA A 171 -3.21 14.21 -6.34
CA ALA A 171 -4.65 13.91 -6.45
C ALA A 171 -5.30 13.73 -5.07
N VAL A 172 -4.60 13.13 -4.11
CA VAL A 172 -5.06 12.97 -2.72
C VAL A 172 -5.10 14.32 -2.01
N ASP A 173 -4.03 15.12 -2.12
CA ASP A 173 -3.93 16.42 -1.46
C ASP A 173 -4.97 17.41 -2.00
N SER A 174 -5.24 17.41 -3.31
CA SER A 174 -6.32 18.20 -3.92
C SER A 174 -7.70 17.82 -3.39
N LYS A 175 -8.00 16.51 -3.32
CA LYS A 175 -9.28 16.02 -2.75
C LYS A 175 -9.42 16.36 -1.27
N LYS A 176 -8.32 16.25 -0.51
CA LYS A 176 -8.29 16.62 0.91
C LYS A 176 -8.57 18.11 1.09
N ALA A 177 -7.90 18.99 0.33
CA ALA A 177 -8.11 20.43 0.38
C ALA A 177 -9.57 20.81 0.02
N PHE A 178 -10.16 20.17 -0.99
CA PHE A 178 -11.57 20.36 -1.35
C PHE A 178 -12.51 19.98 -0.19
N LEU A 179 -12.25 18.86 0.48
CA LEU A 179 -13.03 18.41 1.62
C LEU A 179 -12.88 19.35 2.82
N ASP A 180 -11.66 19.75 3.14
CA ASP A 180 -11.36 20.67 4.25
C ASP A 180 -12.03 22.04 4.05
N ALA A 181 -12.00 22.58 2.83
CA ALA A 181 -12.70 23.81 2.48
C ALA A 181 -14.23 23.69 2.64
N ARG A 182 -14.80 22.54 2.28
CA ARG A 182 -16.23 22.26 2.43
C ARG A 182 -16.65 22.06 3.89
N ILE A 183 -15.79 21.47 4.72
CA ILE A 183 -15.99 21.36 6.17
C ILE A 183 -15.98 22.76 6.80
N ALA A 184 -15.00 23.60 6.42
CA ALA A 184 -14.88 24.96 6.93
C ALA A 184 -16.05 25.88 6.51
N SER A 185 -16.62 25.69 5.32
CA SER A 185 -17.79 26.44 4.87
C SER A 185 -19.07 25.98 5.56
N ALA A 186 -19.22 24.67 5.82
CA ALA A 186 -20.34 24.11 6.58
C ALA A 186 -20.38 24.63 8.02
N SER A 187 -19.22 24.79 8.67
CA SER A 187 -19.14 25.35 10.02
C SER A 187 -19.52 26.83 10.10
N LYS A 188 -19.41 27.59 8.99
CA LYS A 188 -19.77 29.01 8.93
C LYS A 188 -21.25 29.26 8.62
N ALA A 189 -21.94 28.30 7.99
CA ALA A 189 -23.36 28.43 7.66
C ALA A 189 -24.30 28.09 8.83
N GLY A 190 -23.78 27.57 9.95
CA GLY A 190 -24.57 27.09 11.10
C GLY A 190 -25.02 28.15 12.11
N THR A 191 -24.66 29.43 11.95
CA THR A 191 -25.01 30.49 12.94
C THR A 191 -26.27 31.25 12.55
N ASN A 192 -27.43 30.60 12.44
CA ASN A 192 -28.72 31.32 12.56
C ASN A 192 -29.95 30.41 12.74
N ILE A 193 -29.93 29.49 13.71
CA ILE A 193 -31.17 28.78 14.09
C ILE A 193 -31.36 28.91 15.59
N HIS A 194 -32.33 29.76 15.95
CA HIS A 194 -32.88 29.88 17.28
C HIS A 194 -33.42 28.54 17.78
N SER A 195 -33.15 28.29 19.07
CA SER A 195 -33.59 27.18 19.93
C SER A 195 -34.91 26.49 19.55
N SER A 196 -34.84 25.20 19.26
CA SER A 196 -35.84 24.22 19.71
C SER A 196 -35.18 22.83 19.78
N SER A 197 -35.06 22.30 21.01
CA SER A 197 -34.51 20.99 21.38
C SER A 197 -33.22 20.56 20.65
N SER A 198 -32.05 20.84 21.22
CA SER A 198 -30.84 20.09 20.85
C SER A 198 -31.09 18.62 21.17
N GLY A 199 -31.29 17.82 20.12
CA GLY A 199 -31.46 16.37 20.23
C GLY A 199 -30.16 15.76 20.71
N ARG A 200 -29.93 15.75 22.02
CA ARG A 200 -28.77 15.11 22.63
C ARG A 200 -28.97 13.61 22.53
N LEU A 201 -28.11 12.95 21.76
CA LEU A 201 -28.10 11.51 21.65
C LEU A 201 -26.90 10.96 22.42
N GLU A 202 -27.18 10.13 23.41
CA GLU A 202 -26.18 9.35 24.14
C GLU A 202 -26.15 7.93 23.58
N LEU A 203 -24.93 7.42 23.35
CA LEU A 203 -24.70 6.09 22.78
C LEU A 203 -23.86 5.27 23.75
N SER A 204 -24.25 4.01 23.95
CA SER A 204 -23.40 2.96 24.50
C SER A 204 -23.07 1.99 23.38
N LEU A 205 -21.78 1.65 23.25
CA LEU A 205 -21.26 0.92 22.10
C LEU A 205 -20.66 -0.38 22.58
N SER A 206 -21.31 -1.50 22.31
CA SER A 206 -20.74 -2.82 22.50
C SER A 206 -20.62 -3.53 21.15
N CYS A 207 -19.64 -4.43 21.03
CA CYS A 207 -19.51 -5.32 19.89
C CYS A 207 -19.45 -6.75 20.39
N ASP A 208 -20.02 -7.67 19.60
CA ASP A 208 -19.97 -9.10 19.87
C ASP A 208 -19.26 -9.82 18.72
N ASN A 209 -18.49 -10.85 19.05
CA ASN A 209 -17.85 -11.78 18.12
C ASN A 209 -16.95 -11.10 17.06
N LEU A 210 -16.19 -10.08 17.45
CA LEU A 210 -15.18 -9.50 16.55
C LEU A 210 -14.13 -10.56 16.16
N PRO A 211 -13.72 -10.62 14.88
CA PRO A 211 -12.84 -11.66 14.36
C PRO A 211 -11.44 -11.62 14.98
N CYS A 212 -11.01 -12.74 15.57
CA CYS A 212 -9.67 -12.92 16.14
C CYS A 212 -8.55 -12.81 15.09
N VAL A 213 -7.34 -12.46 15.53
CA VAL A 213 -6.12 -12.58 14.71
C VAL A 213 -5.58 -13.99 14.88
N GLY A 214 -5.64 -14.82 13.82
CA GLY A 214 -5.09 -16.18 13.87
C GLY A 214 -5.77 -17.07 14.92
N ALA A 215 -5.04 -18.08 15.41
CA ALA A 215 -5.62 -19.24 16.10
C ALA A 215 -6.29 -18.99 17.47
N SER A 216 -6.25 -17.78 18.06
CA SER A 216 -7.01 -17.44 19.28
C SER A 216 -6.83 -16.01 19.83
N LEU A 217 -6.07 -15.12 19.18
CA LEU A 217 -5.80 -13.81 19.78
C LEU A 217 -6.98 -12.84 19.58
N PRO A 218 -7.54 -12.25 20.66
CA PRO A 218 -8.62 -11.28 20.53
C PRO A 218 -8.12 -10.04 19.76
N PRO A 219 -8.97 -9.43 18.92
CA PRO A 219 -8.61 -8.23 18.18
C PRO A 219 -8.38 -7.06 19.13
N VAL A 220 -7.45 -6.17 18.77
CA VAL A 220 -7.30 -4.86 19.38
C VAL A 220 -8.15 -3.90 18.56
N ALA A 221 -9.22 -3.35 19.14
CA ALA A 221 -10.24 -2.62 18.40
C ALA A 221 -10.63 -1.29 19.06
N CYS A 222 -11.05 -0.32 18.24
CA CYS A 222 -11.77 0.86 18.70
C CYS A 222 -12.99 1.10 17.80
N ALA A 223 -14.03 1.71 18.36
CA ALA A 223 -15.20 2.16 17.62
C ALA A 223 -15.07 3.65 17.30
N VAL A 224 -15.45 4.02 16.08
CA VAL A 224 -15.46 5.42 15.62
C VAL A 224 -16.87 5.77 15.18
N VAL A 225 -17.43 6.80 15.81
CA VAL A 225 -18.73 7.34 15.48
C VAL A 225 -18.54 8.49 14.48
N GLN A 226 -19.28 8.42 13.39
CA GLN A 226 -19.25 9.39 12.30
C GLN A 226 -20.66 9.91 12.03
N LEU A 227 -20.74 11.19 11.67
CA LEU A 227 -21.97 11.87 11.29
C LEU A 227 -21.86 12.38 9.86
N MET A 228 -22.94 12.22 9.11
CA MET A 228 -23.13 12.88 7.82
C MET A 228 -24.37 13.78 7.92
N PRO A 229 -24.19 15.12 7.97
CA PRO A 229 -25.32 16.04 8.02
C PRO A 229 -26.13 16.03 6.72
N ARG A 230 -27.36 16.55 6.76
CA ARG A 230 -28.26 16.66 5.60
C ARG A 230 -27.55 17.45 4.48
N ASP A 231 -27.62 16.95 3.25
CA ASP A 231 -27.00 17.55 2.05
C ASP A 231 -25.46 17.54 2.00
N HIS A 232 -24.82 16.78 2.90
CA HIS A 232 -23.41 16.43 2.80
C HIS A 232 -23.22 15.02 2.21
N HIS A 233 -22.09 14.81 1.53
CA HIS A 233 -21.69 13.51 1.00
C HIS A 233 -20.44 12.95 1.71
N THR A 234 -20.13 13.49 2.89
CA THR A 234 -18.89 13.25 3.61
C THR A 234 -19.18 12.86 5.05
N TRP A 235 -18.50 11.81 5.52
CA TRP A 235 -18.58 11.35 6.91
C TRP A 235 -17.59 12.12 7.78
N ASN A 236 -18.10 12.80 8.81
CA ASN A 236 -17.29 13.54 9.77
C ASN A 236 -17.15 12.70 11.04
N THR A 237 -15.92 12.40 11.47
CA THR A 237 -15.69 11.71 12.74
C THR A 237 -16.04 12.63 13.90
N CYS A 238 -16.97 12.20 14.75
CA CYS A 238 -17.41 12.95 15.92
C CYS A 238 -16.80 12.41 17.22
N HIS A 239 -16.55 11.10 17.28
CA HIS A 239 -15.99 10.46 18.46
C HIS A 239 -15.20 9.20 18.09
N THR A 240 -14.14 8.93 18.85
CA THR A 240 -13.36 7.71 18.80
C THR A 240 -13.26 7.17 20.22
N THR A 241 -13.63 5.91 20.42
CA THR A 241 -13.56 5.27 21.73
C THR A 241 -12.12 4.89 22.09
N GLU A 242 -11.93 4.46 23.32
CA GLU A 242 -10.72 3.77 23.72
C GLU A 242 -10.45 2.48 22.91
N VAL A 243 -9.20 2.04 22.96
CA VAL A 243 -8.73 0.85 22.28
C VAL A 243 -8.81 -0.33 23.25
N ILE A 244 -9.62 -1.33 22.92
CA ILE A 244 -9.88 -2.51 23.75
C ILE A 244 -9.39 -3.76 23.04
N LYS A 245 -8.68 -4.63 23.77
CA LYS A 245 -8.27 -5.95 23.28
C LYS A 245 -9.29 -7.00 23.71
N SER A 246 -10.35 -7.19 22.92
CA SER A 246 -11.42 -8.16 23.20
C SER A 246 -12.14 -8.53 21.90
N SER A 247 -12.65 -9.76 21.83
CA SER A 247 -13.61 -10.16 20.79
C SER A 247 -15.01 -9.61 21.07
N ASN A 248 -15.32 -9.29 22.33
CA ASN A 248 -16.57 -8.65 22.72
C ASN A 248 -16.27 -7.35 23.50
N PRO A 249 -15.76 -6.30 22.83
CA PRO A 249 -15.45 -5.06 23.53
C PRO A 249 -16.74 -4.32 23.89
N ASP A 250 -16.82 -3.91 25.14
CA ASP A 250 -17.80 -2.94 25.61
C ASP A 250 -17.10 -1.58 25.75
N PHE A 251 -17.41 -0.66 24.85
CA PHE A 251 -16.83 0.68 24.83
C PHE A 251 -17.68 1.60 25.71
N LEU A 252 -17.22 1.82 26.93
CA LEU A 252 -17.91 2.67 27.89
C LEU A 252 -17.58 4.15 27.63
N SER A 253 -18.13 4.73 26.56
CA SER A 253 -17.92 6.13 26.23
C SER A 253 -19.23 6.87 25.96
N THR A 254 -19.43 8.00 26.63
CA THR A 254 -20.56 8.88 26.37
C THR A 254 -20.28 9.72 25.14
N VAL A 255 -20.92 9.38 24.02
CA VAL A 255 -20.87 10.18 22.80
C VAL A 255 -21.97 11.22 22.84
N VAL A 256 -21.61 12.50 22.78
CA VAL A 256 -22.58 13.60 22.67
C VAL A 256 -22.63 14.05 21.22
N LEU A 257 -23.77 13.83 20.57
CA LEU A 257 -24.02 14.29 19.20
C LEU A 257 -24.86 15.56 19.26
N GLY A 258 -24.39 16.66 18.65
CA GLY A 258 -25.16 17.91 18.50
C GLY A 258 -24.98 18.94 19.62
N GLY A 259 -23.83 18.96 20.29
CA GLY A 259 -23.46 20.03 21.23
C GLY A 259 -22.45 21.02 20.63
N GLU A 260 -22.50 22.27 21.09
CA GLU A 260 -21.41 23.22 20.93
C GLU A 260 -20.22 22.70 21.75
N LYS A 261 -19.13 22.32 21.08
CA LYS A 261 -17.93 21.83 21.74
C LYS A 261 -17.04 23.03 22.01
N ASP A 262 -16.78 23.33 23.28
CA ASP A 262 -15.79 24.33 23.66
C ASP A 262 -14.44 23.97 23.01
N GLY A 263 -14.02 24.79 22.03
CA GLY A 263 -12.70 24.73 21.40
C GLY A 263 -12.49 23.69 20.28
N GLY A 264 -13.52 23.01 19.77
CA GLY A 264 -13.39 22.06 18.65
C GLY A 264 -14.51 22.19 17.61
N ALA A 265 -14.20 21.90 16.35
CA ALA A 265 -15.13 22.00 15.22
C ALA A 265 -16.53 21.48 15.60
N ALA A 266 -17.52 22.36 15.54
CA ALA A 266 -18.89 22.06 15.92
C ALA A 266 -19.38 20.82 15.16
N THR A 267 -19.77 19.77 15.89
CA THR A 267 -20.70 18.79 15.33
C THR A 267 -22.00 19.55 15.13
N GLY A 268 -22.25 20.02 13.90
CA GLY A 268 -23.45 20.76 13.56
C GLY A 268 -24.70 20.10 14.12
N ALA A 269 -25.72 20.90 14.43
CA ALA A 269 -26.97 20.44 15.03
C ALA A 269 -27.43 19.10 14.40
N VAL A 270 -27.65 18.09 15.25
CA VAL A 270 -28.13 16.78 14.79
C VAL A 270 -29.59 16.95 14.43
N ASP A 271 -29.85 17.21 13.14
CA ASP A 271 -31.19 17.16 12.57
C ASP A 271 -31.64 15.69 12.46
N ALA A 272 -32.95 15.47 12.44
CA ALA A 272 -33.59 14.16 12.27
C ALA A 272 -33.18 13.44 10.96
N ALA A 273 -32.64 14.17 9.97
CA ALA A 273 -32.16 13.61 8.70
C ALA A 273 -30.65 13.30 8.66
N CYS A 274 -29.89 13.57 9.71
CA CYS A 274 -28.48 13.19 9.77
C CYS A 274 -28.34 11.66 9.68
N ARG A 275 -27.28 11.18 9.04
CA ARG A 275 -26.89 9.76 9.12
C ARG A 275 -25.79 9.60 10.14
N VAL A 276 -25.95 8.62 11.02
CA VAL A 276 -24.96 8.19 12.00
C VAL A 276 -24.34 6.90 11.48
N ARG A 277 -23.02 6.78 11.54
CA ARG A 277 -22.30 5.56 11.21
C ARG A 277 -21.32 5.23 12.32
N ILE A 278 -21.34 3.97 12.76
CA ILE A 278 -20.34 3.41 13.67
C ILE A 278 -19.41 2.54 12.82
N VAL A 279 -18.11 2.75 12.95
CA VAL A 279 -17.07 1.96 12.28
C VAL A 279 -16.19 1.34 13.34
N VAL A 280 -16.14 0.01 13.38
CA VAL A 280 -15.22 -0.72 14.25
C VAL A 280 -13.92 -0.94 13.48
N ARG A 281 -12.82 -0.47 14.06
CA ARG A 281 -11.48 -0.57 13.48
C ARG A 281 -10.61 -1.51 14.29
N ARG A 282 -9.83 -2.34 13.59
CA ARG A 282 -8.72 -3.12 14.15
C ARG A 282 -7.49 -2.24 14.17
N MET A 283 -6.90 -2.02 15.34
CA MET A 283 -5.60 -1.39 15.48
C MET A 283 -4.52 -2.42 15.19
N LEU A 284 -3.75 -2.20 14.12
CA LEU A 284 -2.59 -3.03 13.77
C LEU A 284 -1.35 -2.56 14.53
N GLU A 285 -1.17 -1.24 14.63
CA GLU A 285 -0.08 -0.61 15.36
C GLU A 285 -0.61 0.64 16.07
N PRO A 286 -0.76 0.61 17.41
CA PRO A 286 -1.37 1.70 18.17
C PRO A 286 -0.61 3.02 18.12
N LEU A 287 0.72 2.99 18.04
CA LEU A 287 1.57 4.20 18.05
C LEU A 287 1.54 4.96 16.72
N SER A 288 1.42 4.25 15.60
CA SER A 288 1.33 4.85 14.27
C SER A 288 -0.11 5.12 13.83
N CYS A 289 -1.10 4.82 14.69
CA CYS A 289 -2.53 4.87 14.38
C CYS A 289 -2.94 4.01 13.16
N THR A 290 -2.11 3.03 12.79
CA THR A 290 -2.37 2.16 11.64
C THR A 290 -3.51 1.20 11.96
N SER A 291 -4.59 1.26 11.18
CA SER A 291 -5.81 0.49 11.44
C SER A 291 -6.52 0.02 10.16
N THR A 292 -7.34 -1.03 10.31
CA THR A 292 -8.19 -1.57 9.24
C THR A 292 -9.65 -1.65 9.70
N VAL A 293 -10.61 -1.54 8.80
CA VAL A 293 -12.04 -1.62 9.16
C VAL A 293 -12.46 -3.08 9.32
N ILE A 294 -13.05 -3.42 10.47
CA ILE A 294 -13.61 -4.76 10.76
C ILE A 294 -15.08 -4.81 10.37
N GLY A 295 -15.82 -3.74 10.64
CA GLY A 295 -17.26 -3.68 10.39
C GLY A 295 -17.79 -2.26 10.53
N SER A 296 -18.98 -2.01 9.97
CA SER A 296 -19.67 -0.74 10.14
C SER A 296 -21.18 -0.93 10.12
N ALA A 297 -21.88 -0.13 10.93
CA ALA A 297 -23.33 0.02 10.86
C ALA A 297 -23.67 1.50 10.62
N SER A 298 -24.72 1.78 9.85
CA SER A 298 -25.21 3.13 9.62
C SER A 298 -26.71 3.20 9.77
N VAL A 299 -27.20 4.27 10.40
CA VAL A 299 -28.60 4.49 10.76
C VAL A 299 -28.93 5.98 10.61
N SER A 300 -30.19 6.34 10.40
CA SER A 300 -30.60 7.76 10.49
C SER A 300 -30.72 8.20 11.95
N SER A 301 -30.41 9.46 12.24
CA SER A 301 -30.56 10.03 13.58
C SER A 301 -32.00 9.93 14.09
N LEU A 302 -33.01 10.09 13.22
CA LEU A 302 -34.43 9.85 13.56
C LEU A 302 -34.70 8.42 14.03
N ALA A 303 -34.13 7.41 13.37
CA ALA A 303 -34.31 6.03 13.77
C ALA A 303 -33.62 5.74 15.11
N VAL A 304 -32.53 6.43 15.44
CA VAL A 304 -31.94 6.34 16.78
C VAL A 304 -32.85 7.04 17.80
N HIS A 305 -33.37 8.23 17.52
CA HIS A 305 -34.23 9.00 18.44
C HIS A 305 -35.55 8.29 18.78
N ASN A 306 -36.23 7.69 17.79
CA ASN A 306 -37.50 6.99 17.99
C ASN A 306 -37.40 5.70 18.81
N ASN A 307 -36.20 5.16 19.04
CA ASN A 307 -36.02 4.03 19.96
C ASN A 307 -36.02 4.46 21.45
N PHE A 308 -36.03 5.77 21.74
CA PHE A 308 -35.98 6.32 23.11
C PHE A 308 -37.29 6.97 23.59
N THR A 309 -38.29 7.16 22.71
CA THR A 309 -39.66 7.59 23.06
C THR A 309 -40.58 6.39 23.13
#